data_AF-A0A545TM38-F1
#
_entry.id   AF-A0A545TM38-F1
#
_cell.length_a   1.000
_cell.length_b   1.000
_cell.length_c   1.000
_cell.angle_alpha   90.00
_cell.angle_beta   90.00
_cell.angle_gamma   90.00
#
_symmetry.space_group_name_H-M   'P 1'
#
loop_
_entity.id
_entity.type
_entity.pdbx_description
1 polymer ?
#
loop_
_entity_poly.entity_id
_entity_poly.type
_entity_poly.pdbx_seq_one_letter_code
_entity_poly.pdbx_strand_id
1 'polypeptide(L)'
;MRYIVWLRVLVVTLAVAALPAGAAGPVWQVSKGERHLFVGGTIHLLSQADYPLPAAFDQAYKQAARVVFEVDIEAVKSPAFQQSMLAQLRYSDGRDLRSVLKPETYRALEQHLSSRGIPAFTVLSLKPGMLAMTLTLIELQRLGLAGTGVDEFYSNRAAADGKALGHLETAEQQLRFLTQLGVGQEDEVVVYTLRDIERLPALMKSMKAAWRSGDNGALQKVGLAPWEKEFPEVYDTLLVQRNNAWMPQLEAMLKTAEVELVLVGALHLVGEHGLLAQLAARGYTIRQL
;
A
#
# COMPACT_ATOMS: atom_id res chain seq x y z
N MET A 1 46.42 19.13 62.57
CA MET A 1 45.77 17.86 62.16
C MET A 1 44.34 17.91 62.67
N ARG A 2 43.26 17.95 61.88
CA ARG A 2 43.00 17.54 60.50
C ARG A 2 41.87 18.41 59.93
N TYR A 3 42.02 18.84 58.68
CA TYR A 3 40.99 19.49 57.89
C TYR A 3 39.99 18.45 57.38
N ILE A 4 38.69 18.72 57.44
CA ILE A 4 37.67 17.97 56.68
C ILE A 4 36.92 18.98 55.82
N VAL A 5 37.26 18.95 54.53
CA VAL A 5 36.66 19.75 53.45
C VAL A 5 35.37 19.04 53.01
N TRP A 6 34.24 19.76 53.05
CA TRP A 6 33.00 19.31 52.45
C TRP A 6 33.06 19.52 50.94
N LEU A 7 33.31 18.46 50.17
CA LEU A 7 33.14 18.47 48.72
C LEU A 7 31.63 18.40 48.40
N ARG A 8 31.06 19.52 47.93
CA ARG A 8 29.74 19.50 47.27
C ARG A 8 29.92 18.94 45.86
N VAL A 9 29.59 17.68 45.66
CA VAL A 9 29.44 17.09 44.33
C VAL A 9 28.15 17.63 43.73
N LEU A 10 28.29 18.52 42.73
CA LEU A 10 27.18 18.98 41.90
C LEU A 10 26.89 17.87 40.88
N VAL A 11 25.90 17.02 41.16
CA VAL A 11 25.41 16.04 40.18
C VAL A 11 24.58 16.82 39.15
N VAL A 12 25.18 17.12 38.01
CA VAL A 12 24.46 17.59 36.82
C VAL A 12 23.71 16.37 36.26
N THR A 13 22.43 16.28 36.58
CA THR A 13 21.51 15.34 35.93
C THR A 13 21.25 15.86 34.52
N LEU A 14 21.96 15.31 33.53
CA LEU A 14 21.55 15.39 32.13
C LEU A 14 20.21 14.66 32.03
N ALA A 15 19.12 15.42 32.05
CA ALA A 15 17.83 14.94 31.63
C ALA A 15 17.91 14.62 30.13
N VAL A 16 18.25 13.37 29.81
CA VAL A 16 17.92 12.80 28.50
C VAL A 16 16.40 12.84 28.45
N ALA A 17 15.86 13.85 27.75
CA ALA A 17 14.46 13.84 27.39
C ALA A 17 14.23 12.59 26.56
N ALA A 18 13.71 11.54 27.19
CA ALA A 18 13.09 10.45 26.47
C ALA A 18 11.98 11.10 25.65
N LEU A 19 12.23 11.28 24.35
CA LEU A 19 11.17 11.64 23.41
C LEU A 19 10.03 10.67 23.71
N PRO A 20 8.79 11.17 23.88
CA PRO A 20 7.66 10.29 24.10
C PRO A 20 7.71 9.28 22.96
N ALA A 21 7.80 8.00 23.32
CA ALA A 21 7.61 6.92 22.36
C ALA A 21 6.15 7.09 21.89
N GLY A 22 5.96 7.90 20.86
CA GLY A 22 4.74 7.89 20.07
C GLY A 22 4.49 6.43 19.73
N ALA A 23 3.23 5.99 19.84
CA ALA A 23 2.89 4.64 19.44
C ALA A 23 3.41 4.44 18.01
N ALA A 24 4.33 3.49 17.87
CA ALA A 24 5.02 3.24 16.61
C ALA A 24 3.98 3.06 15.49
N GLY A 25 4.16 3.82 14.41
CA GLY A 25 3.26 3.85 13.28
C GLY A 25 3.85 3.16 12.04
N PRO A 26 3.08 3.06 10.95
CA PRO A 26 3.53 2.50 9.69
C PRO A 26 4.37 3.52 8.88
N VAL A 27 5.29 4.22 9.54
CA VAL A 27 6.20 5.17 8.90
C VAL A 27 7.60 4.98 9.45
N TRP A 28 8.57 4.96 8.56
CA TRP A 28 9.97 4.75 8.87
C TRP A 28 10.80 5.89 8.30
N GLN A 29 11.73 6.41 9.10
CA GLN A 29 12.83 7.21 8.62
C GLN A 29 13.92 6.25 8.09
N VAL A 30 14.33 6.49 6.85
CA VAL A 30 15.45 5.80 6.19
C VAL A 30 16.59 6.80 6.09
N SER A 31 17.76 6.49 6.64
CA SER A 31 18.86 7.46 6.69
C SER A 31 20.25 6.86 6.40
N LYS A 32 21.15 7.72 5.93
CA LYS A 32 22.59 7.45 5.80
C LYS A 32 23.37 8.74 6.05
N GLY A 33 24.09 8.79 7.18
CA GLY A 33 24.67 10.04 7.66
C GLY A 33 23.59 11.07 7.97
N GLU A 34 23.72 12.28 7.44
CA GLU A 34 22.75 13.36 7.63
C GLU A 34 21.58 13.33 6.63
N ARG A 35 21.67 12.50 5.58
CA ARG A 35 20.61 12.38 4.56
C ARG A 35 19.56 11.40 5.03
N HIS A 36 18.29 11.74 4.79
CA HIS A 36 17.17 10.87 5.10
C HIS A 36 15.94 11.19 4.25
N LEU A 37 15.08 10.19 4.13
CA LEU A 37 13.69 10.34 3.69
C LEU A 37 12.79 9.56 4.63
N PHE A 38 11.49 9.75 4.51
CA PHE A 38 10.48 8.95 5.19
C PHE A 38 9.80 8.01 4.19
N VAL A 39 9.55 6.77 4.61
CA VAL A 39 8.73 5.81 3.86
C VAL A 39 7.54 5.42 4.73
N GLY A 40 6.33 5.62 4.23
CA GLY A 40 5.08 5.28 4.91
C GLY A 40 4.29 4.21 4.14
N GLY A 41 3.78 3.22 4.87
CA GLY A 41 2.97 2.14 4.31
C GLY A 41 1.51 2.56 4.24
N THR A 42 0.86 2.52 3.09
CA THR A 42 -0.51 3.00 2.91
C THR A 42 -1.53 1.86 2.85
N ILE A 43 -2.76 2.19 3.25
CA ILE A 43 -3.95 1.44 2.88
C ILE A 43 -4.78 2.35 1.98
N HIS A 44 -5.04 1.90 0.75
CA HIS A 44 -5.70 2.69 -0.30
C HIS A 44 -7.18 2.97 -0.02
N LEU A 45 -7.84 2.11 0.77
CA LEU A 45 -9.24 2.24 1.13
C LEU A 45 -9.43 2.07 2.64
N LEU A 46 -9.92 3.13 3.29
CA LEU A 46 -10.15 3.15 4.73
C LEU A 46 -11.63 3.41 5.04
N SER A 47 -12.03 3.10 6.26
CA SER A 47 -13.32 3.49 6.81
C SER A 47 -13.19 4.79 7.61
N GLN A 48 -14.30 5.44 7.90
CA GLN A 48 -14.31 6.62 8.78
C GLN A 48 -13.74 6.33 10.18
N ALA A 49 -13.92 5.10 10.68
CA ALA A 49 -13.40 4.67 11.98
C ALA A 49 -11.87 4.49 12.01
N ASP A 50 -11.20 4.48 10.85
CA ASP A 50 -9.74 4.40 10.78
C ASP A 50 -9.06 5.77 10.98
N TYR A 51 -9.83 6.84 11.04
CA TYR A 51 -9.34 8.18 11.33
C TYR A 51 -9.41 8.50 12.85
N PRO A 52 -8.45 9.29 13.37
CA PRO A 52 -7.30 9.87 12.67
C PRO A 52 -6.25 8.82 12.27
N LEU A 53 -5.51 9.13 11.22
CA LEU A 53 -4.35 8.35 10.77
C LEU A 53 -3.27 8.34 11.87
N PRO A 54 -2.39 7.33 11.91
CA PRO A 54 -1.26 7.30 12.83
C PRO A 54 -0.44 8.59 12.81
N ALA A 55 -0.11 9.13 13.99
CA ALA A 55 0.56 10.42 14.14
C ALA A 55 1.93 10.48 13.41
N ALA A 56 2.56 9.32 13.21
CA ALA A 56 3.81 9.17 12.47
C ALA A 56 3.75 9.73 11.04
N PHE A 57 2.60 9.60 10.34
CA PHE A 57 2.43 10.20 9.02
C PHE A 57 2.48 11.72 9.07
N ASP A 58 1.77 12.33 10.03
CA ASP A 58 1.75 13.78 10.22
C ASP A 58 3.11 14.33 10.65
N GLN A 59 3.85 13.57 11.45
CA GLN A 59 5.23 13.90 11.82
C GLN A 59 6.15 13.92 10.61
N ALA A 60 6.10 12.90 9.75
CA ALA A 60 6.91 12.83 8.54
C ALA A 60 6.49 13.90 7.51
N TYR A 61 5.19 14.07 7.29
CA TYR A 61 4.63 15.03 6.34
C TYR A 61 5.06 16.48 6.63
N LYS A 62 5.10 16.87 7.91
CA LYS A 62 5.55 18.21 8.33
C LYS A 62 7.03 18.46 8.04
N GLN A 63 7.86 17.42 8.08
CA GLN A 63 9.29 17.52 7.83
C GLN A 63 9.66 17.40 6.35
N ALA A 64 8.84 16.70 5.57
CA ALA A 64 9.08 16.49 4.15
C ALA A 64 8.84 17.76 3.32
N ALA A 65 9.70 18.05 2.36
CA ALA A 65 9.50 19.10 1.35
C ALA A 65 8.62 18.61 0.19
N ARG A 66 8.60 17.29 -0.05
CA ARG A 66 7.88 16.64 -1.16
C ARG A 66 7.17 15.37 -0.68
N VAL A 67 6.02 15.08 -1.26
CA VAL A 67 5.34 13.78 -1.09
C VAL A 67 5.45 13.01 -2.40
N VAL A 68 5.88 11.75 -2.32
CA VAL A 68 6.05 10.86 -3.46
C VAL A 68 5.09 9.69 -3.29
N PHE A 69 4.23 9.43 -4.28
CA PHE A 69 3.32 8.29 -4.30
C PHE A 69 3.84 7.18 -5.22
N GLU A 70 3.18 6.03 -5.24
CA GLU A 70 3.44 5.02 -6.28
C GLU A 70 3.19 5.63 -7.67
N VAL A 71 2.02 6.22 -7.87
CA VAL A 71 1.58 6.78 -9.15
C VAL A 71 1.06 8.20 -8.98
N ASP A 72 1.03 8.95 -10.08
CA ASP A 72 0.30 10.21 -10.13
C ASP A 72 -1.22 9.96 -9.98
N ILE A 73 -1.76 10.32 -8.81
CA ILE A 73 -3.16 10.14 -8.43
C ILE A 73 -4.11 10.95 -9.33
N GLU A 74 -3.70 12.12 -9.80
CA GLU A 74 -4.53 12.95 -10.69
C GLU A 74 -4.53 12.38 -12.11
N ALA A 75 -3.39 11.88 -12.58
CA ALA A 75 -3.30 11.19 -13.88
C ALA A 75 -4.24 9.97 -13.94
N VAL A 76 -4.26 9.13 -12.90
CA VAL A 76 -5.15 7.95 -12.86
C VAL A 76 -6.63 8.31 -12.69
N LYS A 77 -6.94 9.49 -12.14
CA LYS A 77 -8.32 10.00 -12.05
C LYS A 77 -8.81 10.63 -13.36
N SER A 78 -7.91 10.90 -14.31
CA SER A 78 -8.27 11.57 -15.56
C SER A 78 -9.27 10.73 -16.40
N PRO A 79 -10.24 11.38 -17.08
CA PRO A 79 -11.18 10.67 -17.95
C PRO A 79 -10.49 9.86 -19.06
N ALA A 80 -9.38 10.37 -19.59
CA ALA A 80 -8.60 9.69 -20.62
C ALA A 80 -7.99 8.38 -20.11
N PHE A 81 -7.42 8.39 -18.90
CA PHE A 81 -6.91 7.19 -18.27
C PHE A 81 -8.03 6.18 -17.99
N GLN A 82 -9.14 6.63 -17.41
CA GLN A 82 -10.29 5.77 -17.11
C GLN A 82 -10.86 5.11 -18.37
N GLN A 83 -10.94 5.83 -19.49
CA GLN A 83 -11.37 5.28 -20.77
C GLN A 83 -10.37 4.23 -21.30
N SER A 84 -9.06 4.53 -21.25
CA SER A 84 -8.01 3.59 -21.66
C SER A 84 -8.03 2.32 -20.81
N MET A 85 -8.18 2.46 -19.49
CA MET A 85 -8.30 1.36 -18.56
C MET A 85 -9.51 0.47 -18.88
N LEU A 86 -10.70 1.06 -19.06
CA LEU A 86 -11.91 0.31 -19.41
C LEU A 86 -11.78 -0.40 -20.75
N ALA A 87 -11.13 0.20 -21.75
CA ALA A 87 -10.91 -0.43 -23.04
C ALA A 87 -9.96 -1.64 -22.93
N GLN A 88 -8.90 -1.56 -22.13
CA GLN A 88 -7.90 -2.62 -22.00
C GLN A 88 -8.31 -3.75 -21.05
N LEU A 89 -9.14 -3.44 -20.05
CA LEU A 89 -9.61 -4.39 -19.03
C LEU A 89 -10.95 -5.06 -19.37
N ARG A 90 -11.47 -4.82 -20.57
CA ARG A 90 -12.63 -5.51 -21.13
C ARG A 90 -12.24 -6.37 -22.32
N TYR A 91 -13.00 -7.42 -22.58
CA TYR A 91 -12.96 -8.13 -23.86
C TYR A 91 -13.64 -7.30 -24.94
N SER A 92 -12.99 -7.24 -26.10
CA SER A 92 -13.49 -6.56 -27.32
C SER A 92 -13.41 -7.46 -28.55
N ASP A 93 -13.00 -8.72 -28.38
CA ASP A 93 -12.74 -9.72 -29.43
C ASP A 93 -13.83 -10.81 -29.48
N GLY A 94 -15.01 -10.52 -28.90
CA GLY A 94 -16.13 -11.46 -28.83
C GLY A 94 -16.04 -12.46 -27.66
N ARG A 95 -14.93 -12.52 -26.94
CA ARG A 95 -14.85 -13.26 -25.68
C ARG A 95 -15.64 -12.56 -24.58
N ASP A 96 -16.03 -13.35 -23.59
CA ASP A 96 -16.64 -12.90 -22.34
C ASP A 96 -16.38 -13.92 -21.22
N LEU A 97 -16.85 -13.60 -20.01
CA LEU A 97 -16.72 -14.48 -18.84
C LEU A 97 -17.35 -15.88 -19.04
N ARG A 98 -18.36 -16.04 -19.90
CA ARG A 98 -18.96 -17.37 -20.18
C ARG A 98 -18.02 -18.24 -21.02
N SER A 99 -17.24 -17.61 -21.89
CA SER A 99 -16.31 -18.30 -22.78
C SER A 99 -14.95 -18.61 -22.14
N VAL A 100 -14.54 -17.88 -21.10
CA VAL A 100 -13.20 -18.02 -20.49
C VAL A 100 -13.20 -18.69 -19.13
N LEU A 101 -14.34 -18.75 -18.43
CA LEU A 101 -14.46 -19.42 -17.14
C LEU A 101 -14.98 -20.85 -17.31
N LYS A 102 -14.62 -21.73 -16.39
CA LYS A 102 -15.24 -23.06 -16.30
C LYS A 102 -16.73 -22.90 -15.92
N PRO A 103 -17.63 -23.80 -16.37
CA PRO A 103 -19.06 -23.69 -16.10
C PRO A 103 -19.42 -23.58 -14.61
N GLU A 104 -18.70 -24.29 -13.76
CA GLU A 104 -18.85 -24.25 -12.30
C GLU A 104 -18.48 -22.89 -11.70
N THR A 105 -17.38 -22.30 -12.14
CA THR A 105 -16.90 -20.98 -11.71
C THR A 105 -17.87 -19.90 -12.15
N TYR A 106 -18.33 -19.95 -13.41
CA TYR A 106 -19.32 -19.01 -13.92
C TYR A 106 -20.63 -19.08 -13.13
N ARG A 107 -21.11 -20.29 -12.79
CA ARG A 107 -22.29 -20.47 -11.95
C ARG A 107 -22.10 -19.90 -10.54
N ALA A 108 -20.95 -20.12 -9.92
CA ALA A 108 -20.63 -19.56 -8.61
C ALA A 108 -20.59 -18.03 -8.64
N LEU A 109 -20.02 -17.45 -9.71
CA LEU A 109 -20.04 -16.01 -9.95
C LEU A 109 -21.47 -15.47 -10.09
N GLU A 110 -22.32 -16.11 -10.89
CA GLU A 110 -23.73 -15.71 -11.04
C GLU A 110 -24.48 -15.74 -9.72
N GLN A 111 -24.28 -16.78 -8.90
CA GLN A 111 -24.87 -16.89 -7.57
C GLN A 111 -24.38 -15.77 -6.65
N HIS A 112 -23.08 -15.48 -6.64
CA HIS A 112 -22.51 -14.40 -5.86
C HIS A 112 -23.12 -13.05 -6.25
N LEU A 113 -23.12 -12.72 -7.55
CA LEU A 113 -23.68 -11.48 -8.08
C LEU A 113 -25.18 -11.36 -7.76
N SER A 114 -25.95 -12.44 -7.94
CA SER A 114 -27.37 -12.48 -7.61
C SER A 114 -27.64 -12.23 -6.13
N SER A 115 -26.82 -12.80 -5.23
CA SER A 115 -26.91 -12.54 -3.78
C SER A 115 -26.66 -11.07 -3.39
N ARG A 116 -26.06 -10.30 -4.31
CA ARG A 116 -25.80 -8.86 -4.19
C ARG A 116 -26.75 -8.00 -5.02
N GLY A 117 -27.73 -8.60 -5.70
CA GLY A 117 -28.68 -7.90 -6.57
C GLY A 117 -28.04 -7.35 -7.86
N ILE A 118 -26.89 -7.89 -8.27
CA ILE A 118 -26.15 -7.44 -9.45
C ILE A 118 -26.44 -8.35 -10.63
N PRO A 119 -26.97 -7.84 -11.75
CA PRO A 119 -27.18 -8.67 -12.94
C PRO A 119 -25.84 -9.06 -13.59
N ALA A 120 -25.65 -10.34 -13.87
CA ALA A 120 -24.40 -10.87 -14.44
C ALA A 120 -23.99 -10.19 -15.76
N PHE A 121 -24.96 -9.78 -16.59
CA PHE A 121 -24.69 -9.12 -17.87
C PHE A 121 -23.87 -7.82 -17.73
N THR A 122 -23.89 -7.17 -16.56
CA THR A 122 -23.17 -5.92 -16.31
C THR A 122 -21.64 -6.12 -16.27
N VAL A 123 -21.19 -7.33 -15.95
CA VAL A 123 -19.76 -7.67 -15.80
C VAL A 123 -19.25 -8.63 -16.86
N LEU A 124 -20.12 -9.17 -17.74
CA LEU A 124 -19.76 -10.23 -18.71
C LEU A 124 -18.52 -9.92 -19.55
N SER A 125 -18.36 -8.67 -19.99
CA SER A 125 -17.22 -8.30 -20.83
C SER A 125 -15.98 -7.89 -20.03
N LEU A 126 -15.98 -7.94 -18.69
CA LEU A 126 -14.79 -7.67 -17.90
C LEU A 126 -13.80 -8.83 -18.07
N LYS A 127 -12.50 -8.52 -18.16
CA LYS A 127 -11.46 -9.53 -17.99
C LYS A 127 -11.42 -10.00 -16.54
N PRO A 128 -11.03 -11.26 -16.26
CA PRO A 128 -11.03 -11.84 -14.92
C PRO A 128 -10.32 -11.02 -13.83
N GLY A 129 -9.14 -10.45 -14.11
CA GLY A 129 -8.45 -9.57 -13.14
C GLY A 129 -9.27 -8.32 -12.78
N MET A 130 -9.93 -7.70 -13.75
CA MET A 130 -10.80 -6.54 -13.51
C MET A 130 -12.10 -6.93 -12.79
N LEU A 131 -12.65 -8.10 -13.12
CA LEU A 131 -13.78 -8.65 -12.38
C LEU A 131 -13.40 -8.84 -10.90
N ALA A 132 -12.22 -9.42 -10.63
CA ALA A 132 -11.75 -9.67 -9.27
C ALA A 132 -11.67 -8.38 -8.44
N MET A 133 -11.08 -7.33 -9.01
CA MET A 133 -11.02 -5.99 -8.40
C MET A 133 -12.42 -5.41 -8.17
N THR A 134 -13.31 -5.53 -9.16
CA THR A 134 -14.68 -5.01 -9.09
C THR A 134 -15.47 -5.67 -7.97
N LEU A 135 -15.42 -7.01 -7.87
CA LEU A 135 -16.11 -7.76 -6.81
C LEU A 135 -15.57 -7.39 -5.42
N THR A 136 -14.24 -7.26 -5.30
CA THR A 136 -13.60 -6.85 -4.04
C THR A 136 -14.05 -5.44 -3.63
N LEU A 137 -14.07 -4.49 -4.56
CA LEU A 137 -14.51 -3.12 -4.29
C LEU A 137 -15.98 -3.05 -3.85
N ILE A 138 -16.86 -3.79 -4.53
CA ILE A 138 -18.28 -3.90 -4.17
C ILE A 138 -18.43 -4.41 -2.73
N GLU A 139 -17.68 -5.45 -2.36
CA GLU A 139 -17.74 -5.98 -0.99
C GLU A 139 -17.19 -4.97 0.03
N LEU A 140 -16.07 -4.30 -0.25
CA LEU A 140 -15.54 -3.25 0.63
C LEU A 140 -16.53 -2.09 0.82
N GLN A 141 -17.21 -1.66 -0.25
CA GLN A 141 -18.27 -0.65 -0.18
C GLN A 141 -19.42 -1.11 0.71
N ARG A 142 -19.88 -2.36 0.53
CA ARG A 142 -20.93 -2.97 1.34
C ARG A 142 -20.56 -3.04 2.83
N LEU A 143 -19.28 -3.24 3.13
CA LEU A 143 -18.74 -3.27 4.49
C LEU A 143 -18.44 -1.87 5.07
N GLY A 144 -18.61 -0.80 4.30
CA GLY A 144 -18.25 0.56 4.73
C GLY A 144 -16.75 0.80 4.85
N LEU A 145 -15.94 0.01 4.13
CA LEU A 145 -14.47 0.03 4.16
C LEU A 145 -13.83 0.70 2.93
N ALA A 146 -14.63 1.24 2.00
CA ALA A 146 -14.18 1.81 0.74
C ALA A 146 -14.21 3.36 0.71
N GLY A 147 -13.77 4.00 1.79
CA GLY A 147 -13.56 5.45 1.83
C GLY A 147 -12.13 5.84 1.46
N THR A 148 -11.84 7.14 1.53
CA THR A 148 -10.52 7.72 1.25
C THR A 148 -9.42 7.03 2.05
N GLY A 149 -8.39 6.54 1.36
CA GLY A 149 -7.19 5.96 1.96
C GLY A 149 -6.13 6.99 2.30
N VAL A 150 -4.98 6.49 2.74
CA VAL A 150 -3.82 7.32 3.11
C VAL A 150 -3.28 8.11 1.90
N ASP A 151 -3.20 7.46 0.74
CA ASP A 151 -2.62 8.05 -0.47
C ASP A 151 -3.42 9.27 -0.92
N GLU A 152 -4.73 9.09 -1.10
CA GLU A 152 -5.63 10.18 -1.49
C GLU A 152 -5.70 11.28 -0.42
N PHE A 153 -5.72 10.92 0.87
CA PHE A 153 -5.71 11.90 1.96
C PHE A 153 -4.48 12.82 1.89
N TYR A 154 -3.27 12.25 1.78
CA TYR A 154 -2.05 13.04 1.72
C TYR A 154 -1.83 13.72 0.36
N SER A 155 -2.37 13.18 -0.73
CA SER A 155 -2.34 13.82 -2.04
C SER A 155 -3.16 15.11 -2.04
N ASN A 156 -4.41 15.03 -1.57
CA ASN A 156 -5.29 16.19 -1.44
C ASN A 156 -4.70 17.24 -0.49
N ARG A 157 -4.12 16.80 0.64
CA ARG A 157 -3.47 17.70 1.60
C ARG A 157 -2.24 18.38 1.02
N ALA A 158 -1.37 17.64 0.33
CA ALA A 158 -0.17 18.19 -0.30
C ALA A 158 -0.54 19.23 -1.38
N ALA A 159 -1.57 18.94 -2.20
CA ALA A 159 -2.08 19.90 -3.16
C ALA A 159 -2.62 21.18 -2.50
N ALA A 160 -3.39 21.04 -1.41
CA ALA A 160 -3.91 22.17 -0.65
C ALA A 160 -2.81 23.02 0.02
N ASP A 161 -1.76 22.36 0.51
CA ASP A 161 -0.61 23.01 1.15
C ASP A 161 0.42 23.56 0.14
N GLY A 162 0.24 23.32 -1.17
CA GLY A 162 1.20 23.69 -2.21
C GLY A 162 2.52 22.91 -2.13
N LYS A 163 2.52 21.74 -1.49
CA LYS A 163 3.69 20.88 -1.34
C LYS A 163 3.98 20.15 -2.66
N ALA A 164 5.25 20.01 -3.00
CA ALA A 164 5.64 19.31 -4.22
C ALA A 164 5.15 17.85 -4.20
N LEU A 165 4.66 17.38 -5.34
CA LEU A 165 4.23 16.01 -5.57
C LEU A 165 5.17 15.29 -6.53
N GLY A 166 5.40 14.01 -6.28
CA GLY A 166 6.12 13.11 -7.17
C GLY A 166 5.47 11.73 -7.20
N HIS A 167 5.96 10.89 -8.11
CA HIS A 167 5.50 9.50 -8.25
C HIS A 167 6.67 8.58 -8.63
N LEU A 168 6.55 7.29 -8.30
CA LEU A 168 7.58 6.28 -8.58
C LEU A 168 7.38 5.56 -9.93
N GLU A 169 6.15 5.57 -10.45
CA GLU A 169 5.78 4.98 -11.73
C GLU A 169 4.69 5.80 -12.44
N THR A 170 4.54 5.62 -13.76
CA THR A 170 3.51 6.27 -14.56
C THR A 170 2.18 5.54 -14.47
N ALA A 171 1.09 6.23 -14.81
CA ALA A 171 -0.23 5.64 -14.89
C ALA A 171 -0.28 4.44 -15.87
N GLU A 172 0.45 4.52 -16.99
CA GLU A 172 0.55 3.44 -17.98
C GLU A 172 1.33 2.24 -17.46
N GLN A 173 2.37 2.46 -16.64
CA GLN A 173 3.06 1.37 -15.93
C GLN A 173 2.07 0.64 -15.02
N GLN A 174 1.33 1.39 -14.21
CA GLN A 174 0.33 0.82 -13.31
C GLN A 174 -0.76 0.03 -14.07
N LEU A 175 -1.26 0.57 -15.18
CA LEU A 175 -2.26 -0.11 -16.00
C LEU A 175 -1.74 -1.42 -16.61
N ARG A 176 -0.46 -1.50 -16.99
CA ARG A 176 0.12 -2.75 -17.50
C ARG A 176 0.12 -3.86 -16.47
N PHE A 177 0.39 -3.54 -15.20
CA PHE A 177 0.30 -4.54 -14.13
C PHE A 177 -1.14 -5.04 -13.95
N LEU A 178 -2.11 -4.14 -14.00
CA LEU A 178 -3.53 -4.51 -13.90
C LEU A 178 -4.01 -5.36 -15.08
N THR A 179 -3.55 -5.09 -16.31
CA THR A 179 -3.97 -5.86 -17.49
C THR A 179 -3.35 -7.25 -17.56
N GLN A 180 -2.25 -7.49 -16.84
CA GLN A 180 -1.60 -8.79 -16.73
C GLN A 180 -2.21 -9.66 -15.61
N LEU A 181 -3.00 -9.09 -14.71
CA LEU A 181 -3.57 -9.81 -13.57
C LEU A 181 -4.51 -10.94 -14.04
N GLY A 182 -4.13 -12.19 -13.73
CA GLY A 182 -4.91 -13.39 -14.03
C GLY A 182 -4.86 -13.84 -15.50
N VAL A 183 -3.98 -13.25 -16.33
CA VAL A 183 -3.77 -13.73 -17.70
C VAL A 183 -3.19 -15.14 -17.66
N GLY A 184 -3.82 -16.08 -18.36
CA GLY A 184 -3.44 -17.49 -18.35
C GLY A 184 -3.91 -18.27 -17.10
N GLN A 185 -4.57 -17.60 -16.16
CA GLN A 185 -5.17 -18.16 -14.93
C GLN A 185 -6.57 -17.57 -14.73
N GLU A 186 -7.31 -17.41 -15.83
CA GLU A 186 -8.57 -16.68 -15.89
C GLU A 186 -9.63 -17.25 -14.95
N ASP A 187 -9.75 -18.58 -14.89
CA ASP A 187 -10.73 -19.26 -14.06
C ASP A 187 -10.32 -19.21 -12.58
N GLU A 188 -9.05 -19.50 -12.32
CA GLU A 188 -8.47 -19.56 -10.99
C GLU A 188 -8.61 -18.22 -10.27
N VAL A 189 -8.28 -17.10 -10.92
CA VAL A 189 -8.38 -15.77 -10.27
C VAL A 189 -9.80 -15.46 -9.80
N VAL A 190 -10.82 -15.91 -10.53
CA VAL A 190 -12.23 -15.72 -10.13
C VAL A 190 -12.61 -16.65 -8.98
N VAL A 191 -12.22 -17.94 -9.04
CA VAL A 191 -12.44 -18.89 -7.95
C VAL A 191 -11.85 -18.36 -6.64
N TYR A 192 -10.61 -17.89 -6.69
CA TYR A 192 -9.92 -17.35 -5.51
C TYR A 192 -10.58 -16.07 -5.00
N THR A 193 -10.99 -15.18 -5.90
CA THR A 193 -11.68 -13.95 -5.50
C THR A 193 -12.99 -14.24 -4.76
N LEU A 194 -13.80 -15.15 -5.29
CA LEU A 194 -15.07 -15.53 -4.66
C LEU A 194 -14.86 -16.12 -3.26
N ARG A 195 -13.81 -16.94 -3.09
CA ARG A 195 -13.40 -17.50 -1.80
C ARG A 195 -12.91 -16.43 -0.83
N ASP A 196 -12.09 -15.48 -1.29
CA ASP A 196 -11.43 -14.51 -0.44
C ASP A 196 -12.37 -13.38 0.01
N ILE A 197 -13.38 -13.06 -0.80
CA ILE A 197 -14.45 -12.11 -0.43
C ILE A 197 -15.15 -12.50 0.87
N GLU A 198 -15.37 -13.80 1.12
CA GLU A 198 -15.97 -14.27 2.36
C GLU A 198 -15.09 -14.00 3.60
N ARG A 199 -13.77 -13.98 3.39
CA ARG A 199 -12.76 -13.78 4.44
C ARG A 199 -12.34 -12.32 4.58
N LEU A 200 -12.73 -11.47 3.63
CA LEU A 200 -12.31 -10.08 3.51
C LEU A 200 -12.52 -9.26 4.80
N PRO A 201 -13.64 -9.36 5.55
CA PRO A 201 -13.81 -8.60 6.79
C PRO A 201 -12.75 -8.93 7.85
N ALA A 202 -12.46 -10.23 8.05
CA ALA A 202 -11.49 -10.69 9.03
C ALA A 202 -10.04 -10.36 8.59
N LEU A 203 -9.77 -10.47 7.30
CA LEU A 203 -8.50 -10.09 6.69
C LEU A 203 -8.25 -8.60 6.88
N MET A 204 -9.19 -7.74 6.47
CA MET A 204 -9.07 -6.29 6.60
C MET A 204 -8.90 -5.85 8.05
N LYS A 205 -9.63 -6.45 9.00
CA LYS A 205 -9.46 -6.17 10.43
C LYS A 205 -8.03 -6.46 10.90
N SER A 206 -7.50 -7.62 10.53
CA SER A 206 -6.15 -8.06 10.93
C SER A 206 -5.06 -7.22 10.26
N MET A 207 -5.19 -6.94 8.96
CA MET A 207 -4.28 -6.09 8.21
C MET A 207 -4.25 -4.67 8.77
N LYS A 208 -5.41 -4.07 9.06
CA LYS A 208 -5.50 -2.72 9.63
C LYS A 208 -4.87 -2.67 11.02
N ALA A 209 -5.07 -3.69 11.86
CA ALA A 209 -4.45 -3.75 13.18
C ALA A 209 -2.91 -3.76 13.08
N ALA A 210 -2.35 -4.66 12.25
CA ALA A 210 -0.90 -4.75 12.04
C ALA A 210 -0.33 -3.47 11.40
N TRP A 211 -1.03 -2.92 10.40
CA TRP A 211 -0.66 -1.68 9.74
C TRP A 211 -0.64 -0.49 10.72
N ARG A 212 -1.68 -0.31 11.53
CA ARG A 212 -1.76 0.85 12.45
C ARG A 212 -0.63 0.88 13.48
N SER A 213 -0.16 -0.28 13.94
CA SER A 213 0.98 -0.39 14.86
C SER A 213 2.34 -0.48 14.17
N GLY A 214 2.37 -0.46 12.82
CA GLY A 214 3.56 -0.75 12.01
C GLY A 214 4.24 -2.08 12.37
N ASP A 215 3.45 -3.11 12.72
CA ASP A 215 3.97 -4.46 12.96
C ASP A 215 4.22 -5.16 11.63
N ASN A 216 5.45 -5.04 11.13
CA ASN A 216 5.84 -5.61 9.84
C ASN A 216 5.75 -7.14 9.80
N GLY A 217 6.00 -7.82 10.93
CA GLY A 217 5.93 -9.28 11.00
C GLY A 217 4.49 -9.78 10.92
N ALA A 218 3.59 -9.13 11.67
CA ALA A 218 2.16 -9.41 11.57
C ALA A 218 1.63 -9.08 10.17
N LEU A 219 2.01 -7.92 9.60
CA LEU A 219 1.56 -7.50 8.28
C LEU A 219 2.02 -8.45 7.18
N GLN A 220 3.29 -8.88 7.21
CA GLN A 220 3.81 -9.89 6.28
C GLN A 220 3.01 -11.19 6.39
N LYS A 221 2.77 -11.68 7.61
CA LYS A 221 2.05 -12.93 7.83
C LYS A 221 0.62 -12.89 7.30
N VAL A 222 -0.11 -11.81 7.55
CA VAL A 222 -1.54 -11.73 7.19
C VAL A 222 -1.78 -11.27 5.76
N GLY A 223 -0.91 -10.42 5.20
CA GLY A 223 -1.14 -9.77 3.92
C GLY A 223 -0.23 -10.23 2.79
N LEU A 224 1.00 -10.67 3.07
CA LEU A 224 1.99 -11.01 2.03
C LEU A 224 2.17 -12.53 1.84
N ALA A 225 2.31 -13.28 2.94
CA ALA A 225 2.59 -14.72 2.89
C ALA A 225 1.53 -15.55 2.12
N PRO A 226 0.22 -15.23 2.16
CA PRO A 226 -0.76 -15.92 1.32
C PRO A 226 -0.48 -15.72 -0.18
N TRP A 227 -0.07 -14.52 -0.60
CA TRP A 227 0.26 -14.22 -1.99
C TRP A 227 1.53 -14.93 -2.45
N GLU A 228 2.58 -14.92 -1.63
CA GLU A 228 3.83 -15.65 -1.93
C GLU A 228 3.58 -17.15 -2.19
N LYS A 229 2.63 -17.73 -1.46
CA LYS A 229 2.31 -19.16 -1.53
C LYS A 229 1.31 -19.51 -2.65
N GLU A 230 0.23 -18.75 -2.76
CA GLU A 230 -0.90 -19.08 -3.65
C GLU A 230 -0.81 -18.36 -5.00
N PHE A 231 -0.11 -17.22 -5.07
CA PHE A 231 -0.05 -16.34 -6.24
C PHE A 231 1.37 -15.82 -6.52
N PRO A 232 2.38 -16.69 -6.72
CA PRO A 232 3.78 -16.27 -6.85
C PRO A 232 4.01 -15.30 -8.01
N GLU A 233 3.29 -15.43 -9.12
CA GLU A 233 3.38 -14.52 -10.27
C GLU A 233 2.82 -13.12 -9.97
N VAL A 234 1.73 -13.06 -9.20
CA VAL A 234 1.13 -11.79 -8.75
C VAL A 234 2.05 -11.12 -7.74
N TYR A 235 2.62 -11.90 -6.82
CA TYR A 235 3.63 -11.42 -5.88
C TYR A 235 4.85 -10.85 -6.61
N ASP A 236 5.41 -11.58 -7.57
CA ASP A 236 6.56 -11.09 -8.32
C ASP A 236 6.23 -9.80 -9.10
N THR A 237 5.11 -9.79 -9.81
CA THR A 237 4.72 -8.68 -10.69
C THR A 237 4.32 -7.42 -9.92
N LEU A 238 3.46 -7.55 -8.89
CA LEU A 238 2.92 -6.41 -8.15
C LEU A 238 3.83 -5.92 -7.02
N LEU A 239 4.74 -6.74 -6.52
CA LEU A 239 5.60 -6.39 -5.38
C LEU A 239 7.07 -6.36 -5.79
N VAL A 240 7.64 -7.50 -6.20
CA VAL A 240 9.10 -7.65 -6.38
C VAL A 240 9.61 -6.75 -7.49
N GLN A 241 9.04 -6.84 -8.69
CA GLN A 241 9.47 -6.06 -9.85
C GLN A 241 9.34 -4.55 -9.62
N ARG A 242 8.22 -4.13 -9.01
CA ARG A 242 7.96 -2.71 -8.68
C ARG A 242 8.92 -2.19 -7.63
N ASN A 243 9.12 -2.91 -6.53
CA ASN A 243 10.11 -2.54 -5.50
C ASN A 243 11.52 -2.41 -6.09
N ASN A 244 11.91 -3.33 -6.97
CA ASN A 244 13.21 -3.29 -7.62
C ASN A 244 13.34 -2.09 -8.58
N ALA A 245 12.27 -1.72 -9.29
CA ALA A 245 12.24 -0.55 -10.17
C ALA A 245 12.27 0.79 -9.40
N TRP A 246 11.70 0.83 -8.19
CA TRP A 246 11.68 2.02 -7.36
C TRP A 246 12.99 2.23 -6.59
N MET A 247 13.73 1.16 -6.27
CA MET A 247 14.93 1.23 -5.44
C MET A 247 15.96 2.28 -5.91
N PRO A 248 16.34 2.37 -7.21
CA PRO A 248 17.28 3.39 -7.66
C PRO A 248 16.77 4.82 -7.46
N GLN A 249 15.45 5.04 -7.53
CA GLN A 249 14.83 6.34 -7.30
C GLN A 249 14.92 6.73 -5.82
N LEU A 250 14.65 5.79 -4.91
CA LEU A 250 14.79 6.00 -3.46
C LEU A 250 16.26 6.30 -3.08
N GLU A 251 17.21 5.58 -3.67
CA GLU A 251 18.63 5.85 -3.46
C GLU A 251 19.08 7.20 -4.04
N ALA A 252 18.43 7.68 -5.11
CA ALA A 252 18.69 9.00 -5.65
C ALA A 252 18.18 10.11 -4.70
N MET A 253 16.98 9.96 -4.15
CA MET A 253 16.41 10.85 -3.13
C MET A 253 17.32 10.96 -1.91
N LEU A 254 17.80 9.81 -1.40
CA LEU A 254 18.73 9.69 -0.27
C LEU A 254 20.13 10.31 -0.50
N LYS A 255 20.44 10.78 -1.72
CA LYS A 255 21.69 11.52 -2.02
C LYS A 255 21.52 13.03 -1.96
N THR A 256 20.29 13.54 -1.90
CA THR A 256 20.01 14.97 -1.89
C THR A 256 19.74 15.50 -0.48
N ALA A 257 19.64 16.82 -0.34
CA ALA A 257 19.27 17.46 0.92
C ALA A 257 17.75 17.61 1.10
N GLU A 258 16.98 17.46 0.02
CA GLU A 258 15.52 17.48 0.07
C GLU A 258 15.07 16.25 0.88
N VAL A 259 14.03 16.41 1.70
CA VAL A 259 13.46 15.31 2.49
C VAL A 259 12.11 14.96 1.88
N GLU A 260 11.97 13.73 1.42
CA GLU A 260 10.73 13.22 0.85
C GLU A 260 9.94 12.40 1.88
N LEU A 261 8.62 12.44 1.76
CA LEU A 261 7.73 11.43 2.32
C LEU A 261 7.25 10.55 1.17
N VAL A 262 7.79 9.33 1.08
CA VAL A 262 7.41 8.32 0.11
C VAL A 262 6.27 7.48 0.69
N LEU A 263 5.13 7.44 0.00
CA LEU A 263 3.93 6.71 0.38
C LEU A 263 3.67 5.60 -0.63
N VAL A 264 3.76 4.35 -0.17
CA VAL A 264 3.51 3.14 -0.95
C VAL A 264 2.65 2.18 -0.16
N GLY A 265 1.89 1.31 -0.84
CA GLY A 265 1.05 0.29 -0.23
C GLY A 265 1.83 -0.50 0.81
N ALA A 266 1.24 -0.72 1.99
CA ALA A 266 1.98 -1.21 3.15
C ALA A 266 2.70 -2.55 2.93
N LEU A 267 2.20 -3.38 2.02
CA LEU A 267 2.82 -4.66 1.66
C LEU A 267 4.17 -4.48 0.93
N HIS A 268 4.39 -3.36 0.23
CA HIS A 268 5.68 -3.05 -0.40
C HIS A 268 6.83 -2.91 0.60
N LEU A 269 6.53 -2.70 1.88
CA LEU A 269 7.54 -2.43 2.91
C LEU A 269 8.06 -3.69 3.60
N VAL A 270 7.31 -4.79 3.56
CA VAL A 270 7.54 -5.97 4.40
C VAL A 270 8.02 -7.17 3.59
N GLY A 271 8.59 -8.17 4.28
CA GLY A 271 9.18 -9.35 3.65
C GLY A 271 10.58 -9.14 3.09
N GLU A 272 11.16 -10.22 2.57
CA GLU A 272 12.53 -10.24 2.05
C GLU A 272 12.73 -9.29 0.85
N HIS A 273 11.72 -9.23 -0.02
CA HIS A 273 11.70 -8.32 -1.17
C HIS A 273 11.12 -6.93 -0.83
N GLY A 274 10.78 -6.67 0.44
CA GLY A 274 10.22 -5.39 0.89
C GLY A 274 11.26 -4.27 0.88
N LEU A 275 10.81 -3.04 0.62
CA LEU A 275 11.69 -1.86 0.52
C LEU A 275 12.56 -1.67 1.78
N LEU A 276 11.99 -1.89 2.98
CA LEU A 276 12.73 -1.71 4.23
C LEU A 276 13.89 -2.69 4.36
N ALA A 277 13.67 -3.98 4.03
CA ALA A 277 14.72 -5.00 4.04
C ALA A 277 15.79 -4.70 2.98
N GLN A 278 15.35 -4.33 1.77
CA GLN A 278 16.25 -3.99 0.67
C GLN A 278 17.14 -2.76 0.96
N LEU A 279 16.59 -1.73 1.61
CA LEU A 279 17.33 -0.55 2.04
C LEU A 279 18.28 -0.87 3.20
N ALA A 280 17.86 -1.64 4.19
CA ALA A 280 18.73 -2.09 5.27
C ALA A 280 19.94 -2.88 4.73
N ALA A 281 19.73 -3.79 3.78
CA ALA A 281 20.79 -4.56 3.13
C ALA A 281 21.81 -3.68 2.37
N ARG A 282 21.41 -2.49 1.92
CA ARG A 282 22.26 -1.49 1.26
C ARG A 282 22.97 -0.54 2.24
N GLY A 283 22.84 -0.81 3.55
CA GLY A 283 23.52 -0.06 4.61
C GLY A 283 22.82 1.22 5.04
N TYR A 284 21.52 1.37 4.75
CA TYR A 284 20.70 2.45 5.31
C TYR A 284 20.19 2.07 6.71
N THR A 285 20.10 3.05 7.60
CA THR A 285 19.48 2.89 8.92
C THR A 285 17.97 3.05 8.79
N ILE A 286 17.22 2.10 9.33
CA ILE A 286 15.75 2.10 9.34
C ILE A 286 15.29 2.36 10.77
N ARG A 287 14.55 3.45 10.98
CA ARG A 287 13.97 3.80 12.27
C ARG A 287 12.47 4.02 12.13
N GLN A 288 11.69 3.25 12.86
CA GLN A 288 10.24 3.46 12.93
C GLN A 288 9.91 4.72 13.75
N LEU A 289 8.89 5.46 13.31
CA LEU A 289 8.37 6.65 13.96
C LEU A 289 7.16 6.35 14.85
#